data_AF-A0A2S9G4T1-F1
#
_entry.id   AF-A0A2S9G4T1-F1
#
_cell.length_a   1.000
_cell.length_b   1.000
_cell.length_c   1.000
_cell.angle_alpha   90.00
_cell.angle_beta   90.00
_cell.angle_gamma   90.00
#
_symmetry.space_group_name_H-M   'P 1'
#
loop_
_entity.id
_entity.type
_entity.pdbx_description
1 polymer ?
#
loop_
_entity_poly.entity_id
_entity_poly.type
_entity_poly.pdbx_seq_one_letter_code
_entity_poly.pdbx_strand_id
1 'polypeptide(L)'
;AVAVIRGSDTVDDARQGLQERFGIDTEQADYVLALQLRRLTKPDVIELQAEAEKLDAEFLELTELVSNPEARRAVIDKELVETAK
;
A
#
# COMPACT_ATOMS: atom_id res chain seq x y z
N ALA A 1 -6.49 10.93 12.51
CA ALA A 1 -7.57 9.94 12.33
C ALA A 1 -8.47 9.81 13.56
N VAL A 2 -7.99 9.32 14.71
CA VAL A 2 -8.86 8.98 15.88
C VAL A 2 -9.79 10.11 16.34
N ALA A 3 -9.31 11.35 16.41
CA ALA A 3 -10.15 12.49 16.80
C ALA A 3 -11.25 12.80 15.78
N VAL A 4 -11.01 12.59 14.48
CA VAL A 4 -12.03 12.73 13.42
C VAL A 4 -13.08 11.65 13.63
N ILE A 5 -12.65 10.39 13.73
CA ILE A 5 -13.55 9.23 13.88
C ILE A 5 -14.44 9.35 15.12
N ARG A 6 -13.87 9.76 16.26
CA ARG A 6 -14.64 9.93 17.51
C ARG A 6 -15.55 11.17 17.52
N GLY A 7 -15.30 12.13 16.65
CA GLY A 7 -16.11 13.36 16.53
C GLY A 7 -17.20 13.27 15.48
N SER A 8 -17.29 12.17 14.73
CA SER A 8 -18.27 11.94 13.68
C SER A 8 -19.51 11.24 14.23
N ASP A 9 -20.69 11.64 13.74
CA ASP A 9 -21.98 11.06 14.16
C ASP A 9 -22.26 9.72 13.46
N THR A 10 -21.78 9.54 12.23
CA THR A 10 -21.93 8.31 11.46
C THR A 10 -20.60 7.80 10.87
N VAL A 11 -20.61 6.56 10.41
CA VAL A 11 -19.46 5.95 9.70
C VAL A 11 -19.16 6.72 8.40
N ASP A 12 -20.20 7.16 7.70
CA ASP A 12 -20.06 7.93 6.46
C ASP A 12 -19.45 9.31 6.74
N ASP A 13 -19.84 9.97 7.83
CA ASP A 13 -19.23 11.25 8.26
C ASP A 13 -17.75 11.06 8.62
N ALA A 14 -17.41 9.95 9.30
CA ALA A 14 -16.04 9.62 9.64
C ALA A 14 -15.20 9.36 8.38
N ARG A 15 -15.75 8.63 7.40
CA ARG A 15 -15.10 8.37 6.11
C ARG A 15 -14.83 9.68 5.38
N GLN A 16 -15.86 10.51 5.18
CA GLN A 16 -15.72 11.78 4.47
C GLN A 16 -14.73 12.72 5.19
N GLY A 17 -14.80 12.82 6.52
CA GLY A 17 -13.85 13.62 7.29
C GLY A 17 -12.41 13.11 7.21
N LEU A 18 -12.20 11.80 7.06
CA LEU A 18 -10.86 11.23 6.82
C LEU A 18 -10.36 11.59 5.41
N GLN A 19 -11.21 11.46 4.38
CA GLN A 19 -10.85 11.83 3.01
C GLN A 19 -10.49 13.31 2.90
N GLU A 20 -11.33 14.21 3.41
CA GLU A 20 -11.11 15.65 3.33
C GLU A 20 -9.86 16.10 4.09
N ARG A 21 -9.61 15.53 5.27
CA ARG A 21 -8.50 15.96 6.12
C ARG A 21 -7.15 15.39 5.68
N PHE A 22 -7.12 14.17 5.17
CA PHE A 22 -5.88 13.47 4.84
C PHE A 22 -5.65 13.34 3.33
N GLY A 23 -6.60 13.75 2.49
CA GLY A 23 -6.51 13.66 1.03
C GLY A 23 -6.49 12.23 0.51
N ILE A 24 -7.04 11.29 1.28
CA ILE A 24 -7.08 9.86 0.96
C ILE A 24 -8.38 9.50 0.23
N ASP A 25 -8.37 8.42 -0.52
CA ASP A 25 -9.56 7.92 -1.21
C ASP A 25 -10.52 7.13 -0.28
N THR A 26 -11.62 6.64 -0.85
CA THR A 26 -12.63 5.84 -0.14
C THR A 26 -12.08 4.53 0.40
N GLU A 27 -11.27 3.82 -0.38
CA GLU A 27 -10.74 2.53 0.01
C GLU A 27 -9.75 2.67 1.18
N GLN A 28 -8.88 3.68 1.10
CA GLN A 28 -7.95 4.05 2.16
C GLN A 28 -8.68 4.49 3.43
N ALA A 29 -9.73 5.30 3.30
CA ALA A 29 -10.53 5.74 4.44
C ALA A 29 -11.25 4.56 5.12
N ASP A 30 -11.86 3.66 4.33
CA ASP A 30 -12.51 2.46 4.84
C ASP A 30 -11.51 1.51 5.53
N TYR A 31 -10.30 1.36 4.99
CA TYR A 31 -9.22 0.60 5.64
C TYR A 31 -8.87 1.18 7.01
N VAL A 32 -8.75 2.51 7.12
CA VAL A 32 -8.49 3.18 8.40
C VAL A 32 -9.62 2.95 9.41
N LEU A 33 -10.88 2.96 8.96
CA LEU A 33 -12.03 2.68 9.82
C LEU A 33 -12.08 1.22 10.30
N ALA A 34 -11.59 0.29 9.48
CA ALA A 34 -11.51 -1.14 9.81
C ALA A 34 -10.30 -1.52 10.69
N LEU A 35 -9.32 -0.62 10.86
CA LEU A 35 -8.11 -0.90 11.65
C LEU A 35 -8.45 -1.19 13.13
N GLN A 36 -7.99 -2.35 13.60
CA GLN A 36 -8.10 -2.73 15.01
C GLN A 36 -7.07 -1.97 15.84
N LEU A 37 -7.45 -1.49 17.03
CA LEU A 37 -6.56 -0.73 17.93
C LEU A 37 -5.26 -1.47 18.27
N ARG A 38 -5.27 -2.80 18.30
CA ARG A 38 -4.07 -3.60 18.55
C ARG A 38 -2.99 -3.44 17.48
N ARG A 39 -3.34 -3.03 16.26
CA ARG A 39 -2.39 -2.79 15.15
C ARG A 39 -1.74 -1.41 15.20
N LEU A 40 -2.03 -0.62 16.23
CA LEU A 40 -1.42 0.70 16.45
C LEU A 40 -0.15 0.62 17.30
N THR A 41 0.35 -0.58 17.60
CA THR A 41 1.59 -0.72 18.38
C THR A 41 2.80 -0.36 17.52
N LYS A 42 3.88 0.08 18.16
CA LYS A 42 5.13 0.43 17.47
C LYS A 42 5.65 -0.68 16.54
N PRO A 43 5.71 -1.95 16.96
CA PRO A 43 6.14 -3.04 16.08
C PRO A 43 5.28 -3.17 14.83
N ASP A 44 3.95 -3.14 14.95
CA ASP A 44 3.03 -3.25 13.79
C ASP A 44 3.25 -2.10 12.80
N VAL A 45 3.47 -0.88 13.29
CA VAL A 45 3.72 0.29 12.44
C VAL A 45 5.03 0.15 11.67
N ILE A 46 6.08 -0.38 12.31
CA ILE A 46 7.37 -0.61 11.65
C ILE A 46 7.23 -1.69 10.57
N GLU A 47 6.49 -2.76 10.86
CA GLU A 47 6.22 -3.83 9.89
C GLU A 47 5.47 -3.31 8.67
N LEU A 48 4.41 -2.50 8.88
CA LEU A 48 3.67 -1.86 7.79
C LEU A 48 4.53 -0.91 6.96
N GLN A 49 5.46 -0.17 7.59
CA GLN A 49 6.40 0.69 6.86
C GLN A 49 7.36 -0.12 6.00
N ALA A 50 7.91 -1.21 6.53
CA ALA A 50 8.78 -2.11 5.76
C ALA A 50 8.03 -2.80 4.60
N GLU A 51 6.76 -3.18 4.81
CA GLU A 51 5.91 -3.72 3.76
C GLU A 51 5.65 -2.69 2.65
N ALA A 52 5.35 -1.43 3.02
CA ALA A 52 5.16 -0.35 2.07
C ALA A 52 6.43 -0.08 1.24
N GLU A 53 7.61 -0.02 1.88
CA GLU A 53 8.89 0.16 1.18
C GLU A 53 9.17 -0.98 0.21
N LYS A 54 8.84 -2.22 0.58
CA LYS A 54 8.97 -3.38 -0.31
C LYS A 54 8.03 -3.28 -1.51
N LEU A 55 6.77 -2.91 -1.29
CA LEU A 55 5.78 -2.74 -2.35
C LEU A 55 6.19 -1.64 -3.32
N ASP A 56 6.72 -0.52 -2.83
CA ASP A 56 7.21 0.57 -3.68
C ASP A 56 8.42 0.13 -4.53
N ALA A 57 9.34 -0.64 -3.95
CA ALA A 57 10.47 -1.20 -4.68
C ALA A 57 10.03 -2.17 -5.78
N GLU A 58 9.08 -3.07 -5.47
CA GLU A 58 8.49 -4.01 -6.43
C GLU A 58 7.73 -3.26 -7.54
N PHE A 59 6.97 -2.23 -7.19
CA PHE A 59 6.26 -1.39 -8.16
C PHE A 59 7.23 -0.72 -9.16
N LEU A 60 8.36 -0.19 -8.67
CA LEU A 60 9.39 0.40 -9.53
C LEU A 60 10.02 -0.64 -10.46
N GLU A 61 10.36 -1.82 -9.93
CA GLU A 61 10.91 -2.92 -10.72
C GLU A 61 9.94 -3.35 -11.83
N LEU A 62 8.67 -3.58 -11.49
CA LEU A 62 7.63 -3.97 -12.44
C LEU A 62 7.36 -2.86 -13.47
N THR A 63 7.37 -1.60 -13.06
CA THR A 63 7.16 -0.46 -13.96
C THR A 63 8.30 -0.35 -14.98
N GLU A 64 9.55 -0.51 -14.56
CA GLU A 64 10.70 -0.54 -15.45
C GLU A 64 10.59 -1.72 -16.43
N LEU A 65 10.22 -2.90 -15.94
CA LEU A 65 10.06 -4.10 -16.75
C LEU A 65 9.02 -3.95 -17.87
N VAL A 66 7.88 -3.32 -17.56
CA VAL A 66 6.81 -3.07 -18.54
C VAL A 66 7.23 -1.97 -19.52
N SER A 67 7.88 -0.92 -19.04
CA SER A 67 8.23 0.27 -19.83
C SER A 67 9.45 0.08 -20.72
N ASN A 68 10.37 -0.82 -20.38
CA ASN A 68 11.65 -1.02 -21.06
C ASN A 68 11.75 -2.40 -21.74
N PRO A 69 11.71 -2.47 -23.09
CA PRO A 69 11.84 -3.72 -23.84
C PRO A 69 13.16 -4.48 -23.63
N GLU A 70 14.26 -3.78 -23.35
CA GLU A 70 15.57 -4.42 -23.10
C GLU A 70 15.60 -5.05 -21.70
N ALA A 71 15.11 -4.34 -20.69
CA ALA A 71 14.94 -4.89 -19.33
C ALA A 71 14.07 -6.15 -19.36
N ARG A 72 12.97 -6.13 -20.12
CA ARG A 72 12.10 -7.30 -20.30
C ARG A 72 12.80 -8.49 -20.96
N ARG A 73 13.62 -8.26 -21.98
CA ARG A 73 14.40 -9.34 -22.61
C ARG A 73 15.39 -9.97 -21.65
N ALA A 74 16.10 -9.17 -20.86
CA ALA A 74 17.06 -9.67 -19.88
C ALA A 74 16.38 -10.58 -18.83
N VAL A 75 15.18 -10.22 -18.37
CA VAL A 75 14.41 -11.05 -17.45
C VAL A 75 13.95 -12.35 -18.11
N ILE A 76 13.41 -12.29 -19.33
CA ILE A 76 12.99 -13.48 -20.08
C ILE A 76 14.18 -14.44 -20.30
N ASP A 77 15.34 -13.91 -20.71
CA ASP A 77 16.54 -14.72 -20.92
C ASP A 77 17.00 -15.40 -19.62
N LYS A 78 16.94 -14.68 -18.49
CA LYS A 78 17.25 -15.23 -17.16
C LYS A 78 16.29 -16.35 -16.78
N GLU A 79 14.98 -16.14 -16.92
CA GLU A 79 13.96 -17.15 -16.61
C GLU A 79 14.10 -18.39 -17.51
N LEU A 80 14.42 -18.21 -18.80
CA LEU A 80 14.67 -19.31 -19.73
C LEU A 80 15.90 -20.15 -19.31
N VAL A 81 16.98 -19.50 -18.86
CA VAL A 81 18.18 -20.20 -18.37
C VAL A 81 17.90 -20.96 -17.06
N GLU A 82 17.10 -20.38 -16.17
CA GLU A 82 16.69 -21.03 -14.92
C GLU A 82 15.84 -22.27 -15.18
N THR A 83 14.91 -22.21 -16.14
CA THR A 83 14.01 -23.32 -16.48
C THR A 83 14.66 -24.40 -17.35
N ALA A 84 15.76 -24.08 -18.03
CA ALA A 84 16.51 -25.03 -18.85
C ALA A 84 17.45 -25.96 -18.04
N LYS A 85 17.59 -25.73 -16.73
CA LYS A 85 18.30 -26.61 -15.79
C LYS A 85 17.36 -27.67 -15.22
#